data_AF-A0A6M2CAL3-F1
#
_entry.id   AF-A0A6M2CAL3-F1
#
_cell.length_a   1.000
_cell.length_b   1.000
_cell.length_c   1.000
_cell.angle_alpha   90.00
_cell.angle_beta   90.00
_cell.angle_gamma   90.00
#
_symmetry.space_group_name_H-M   'P 1'
#
loop_
_entity.id
_entity.type
_entity.pdbx_description
1 polymer ?
#
loop_
_entity_poly.entity_id
_entity_poly.type
_entity_poly.pdbx_seq_one_letter_code
_entity_poly.pdbx_strand_id
1 'polypeptide(L)'
;MKTEKKIAVLNYTKLRKDKEPTNKWSKHLDDYKNYVKEYIKHFNKAEKGSNASLAIYPYMRIRWEALNNRLISASKKNLLTEKQIKKVNKIQSKTDNSNSL
;
A
#
# COMPACT_ATOMS: atom_id res chain seq x y z
N MET A 1 9.99 9.00 20.50
CA MET A 1 10.13 7.66 19.90
C MET A 1 10.06 7.80 18.38
N LYS A 2 11.20 7.87 17.69
CA LYS A 2 11.24 7.95 16.22
C LYS A 2 11.07 6.54 15.67
N THR A 3 9.84 6.15 15.38
CA THR A 3 9.56 4.86 14.74
C THR A 3 9.88 5.02 13.25
N GLU A 4 11.12 4.76 12.87
CA GLU A 4 11.49 4.56 11.47
C GLU A 4 10.68 3.37 10.94
N LYS A 5 9.54 3.66 10.31
CA LYS A 5 8.79 2.67 9.54
C LYS A 5 9.67 2.30 8.34
N LYS A 6 10.54 1.30 8.51
CA LYS A 6 11.15 0.57 7.40
C LYS A 6 10.01 -0.03 6.58
N ILE A 7 9.65 0.64 5.49
CA ILE A 7 8.74 0.09 4.50
C ILE A 7 9.46 -1.11 3.91
N ALA A 8 8.94 -2.29 4.24
CA ALA A 8 9.53 -3.54 3.79
C ALA A 8 9.28 -3.67 2.29
N VAL A 9 10.28 -3.28 1.50
CA VAL A 9 10.34 -3.59 0.07
C VAL A 9 10.25 -5.11 -0.07
N LEU A 10 9.34 -5.57 -0.92
CA LEU A 10 9.14 -7.00 -1.14
C LEU A 10 10.32 -7.58 -1.94
N ASN A 11 11.17 -8.34 -1.25
CA ASN A 11 12.30 -9.04 -1.86
C ASN A 11 11.85 -10.35 -2.54
N TYR A 12 12.40 -10.58 -3.74
CA TYR A 12 12.04 -11.68 -4.65
C TYR A 12 12.76 -12.98 -4.29
N THR A 13 12.28 -13.76 -3.32
CA THR A 13 13.01 -14.99 -2.91
C THR A 13 12.39 -16.30 -3.40
N LYS A 14 11.12 -16.35 -3.84
CA LYS A 14 10.56 -17.51 -4.60
C LYS A 14 9.19 -17.17 -5.21
N LEU A 15 9.18 -16.60 -6.40
CA LEU A 15 7.95 -16.18 -7.06
C LEU A 15 7.13 -17.38 -7.54
N ARG A 16 5.80 -17.33 -7.38
CA ARG A 16 4.89 -18.22 -8.10
C ARG A 16 5.00 -17.91 -9.60
N LYS A 17 5.68 -18.78 -10.37
CA LYS A 17 5.61 -18.77 -11.84
C LYS A 17 4.18 -19.09 -12.25
N ASP A 18 3.55 -18.13 -12.94
CA ASP A 18 2.49 -18.34 -13.92
C ASP A 18 1.24 -19.14 -13.49
N LYS A 19 0.86 -19.09 -12.20
CA LYS A 19 -0.52 -19.44 -11.79
C LYS A 19 -1.41 -18.21 -11.92
N GLU A 20 -2.59 -18.41 -12.52
CA GLU A 20 -3.68 -17.43 -12.59
C GLU A 20 -3.75 -16.62 -11.28
N PRO A 21 -3.64 -15.28 -11.36
CA PRO A 21 -3.68 -14.44 -10.17
C PRO A 21 -5.01 -14.70 -9.47
N THR A 22 -4.96 -15.28 -8.27
CA THR A 22 -6.21 -15.53 -7.53
C THR A 22 -6.92 -14.19 -7.36
N ASN A 23 -8.19 -14.12 -7.81
CA ASN A 23 -9.00 -12.91 -7.83
C ASN A 23 -8.92 -12.10 -6.51
N LYS A 24 -8.84 -12.82 -5.38
CA LYS A 24 -8.64 -12.25 -4.04
C LYS A 24 -7.50 -11.22 -3.96
N TRP A 25 -6.29 -11.55 -4.41
CA TRP A 25 -5.12 -10.67 -4.26
C TRP A 25 -5.15 -9.48 -5.21
N SER A 26 -5.75 -9.66 -6.39
CA SER A 26 -6.00 -8.56 -7.32
C SER A 26 -6.95 -7.53 -6.70
N LYS A 27 -8.06 -7.96 -6.08
CA LYS A 27 -8.96 -7.06 -5.34
C LYS A 27 -8.25 -6.35 -4.19
N HIS A 28 -7.43 -7.06 -3.40
CA HIS A 28 -6.67 -6.44 -2.30
C HIS A 28 -5.68 -5.38 -2.82
N LEU A 29 -5.10 -5.58 -4.00
CA LEU A 29 -4.23 -4.61 -4.66
C LEU A 29 -4.98 -3.36 -5.14
N ASP A 30 -6.18 -3.54 -5.69
CA ASP A 30 -7.02 -2.42 -6.12
C ASP A 30 -7.50 -1.60 -4.91
N ASP A 31 -7.94 -2.28 -3.84
CA ASP A 31 -8.29 -1.63 -2.57
C ASP A 31 -7.07 -0.89 -1.98
N TYR A 32 -5.90 -1.54 -1.97
CA TYR A 32 -4.65 -0.94 -1.50
C TYR A 32 -4.31 0.34 -2.26
N LYS A 33 -4.38 0.30 -3.60
CA LYS A 33 -4.19 1.47 -4.46
C LYS A 33 -5.20 2.56 -4.17
N ASN A 34 -6.46 2.21 -3.95
CA ASN A 34 -7.52 3.18 -3.68
C ASN A 34 -7.33 3.88 -2.33
N TYR A 35 -7.01 3.12 -1.26
CA TYR A 35 -6.74 3.71 0.05
C TYR A 35 -5.52 4.63 0.03
N VAL A 36 -4.46 4.29 -0.71
CA VAL A 36 -3.31 5.19 -0.91
C VAL A 36 -3.73 6.48 -1.60
N LYS A 37 -4.50 6.37 -2.68
CA LYS A 37 -4.96 7.52 -3.45
C LYS A 37 -5.82 8.46 -2.60
N GLU A 38 -6.79 7.91 -1.86
CA GLU A 38 -7.67 8.70 -1.01
C GLU A 38 -6.94 9.26 0.21
N TYR A 39 -5.95 8.54 0.76
CA TYR A 39 -5.06 9.08 1.79
C TYR A 39 -4.35 10.35 1.29
N ILE A 40 -3.63 10.29 0.18
CA ILE A 40 -2.90 11.44 -0.37
C ILE A 40 -3.85 12.61 -0.65
N LYS A 41 -4.99 12.32 -1.28
CA LYS A 41 -6.00 13.34 -1.59
C LYS A 41 -6.53 14.04 -0.34
N HIS A 42 -6.88 13.30 0.71
CA HIS A 42 -7.42 13.90 1.93
C HIS A 42 -6.33 14.52 2.80
N PHE A 43 -5.11 14.00 2.77
CA PHE A 43 -3.95 14.61 3.42
C PHE A 43 -3.70 16.01 2.86
N ASN A 44 -3.54 16.15 1.54
CA ASN A 44 -3.32 17.45 0.89
C ASN A 44 -4.47 18.44 1.11
N LYS A 45 -5.70 17.95 1.28
CA LYS A 45 -6.86 18.79 1.62
C LYS A 45 -6.86 19.21 3.09
N ALA A 46 -6.46 18.32 3.99
CA ALA A 46 -6.34 18.59 5.41
C ALA A 46 -5.26 19.65 5.67
N GLU A 47 -4.11 19.58 4.97
CA GLU A 47 -3.07 20.60 5.03
C GLU A 47 -3.56 22.00 4.60
N LYS A 48 -4.55 22.04 3.71
CA LYS A 48 -5.22 23.28 3.28
C LYS A 48 -6.36 23.72 4.22
N GLY A 49 -6.50 23.09 5.39
CA GLY A 49 -7.51 23.43 6.41
C GLY A 49 -8.86 22.74 6.27
N SER A 50 -8.98 21.66 5.48
CA SER A 50 -10.24 20.92 5.36
C SER A 50 -10.52 20.05 6.60
N ASN A 51 -11.43 20.50 7.47
CA ASN A 51 -11.87 19.75 8.65
C ASN A 51 -12.43 18.35 8.34
N ALA A 52 -13.24 18.23 7.28
CA ALA A 52 -13.74 16.93 6.84
C ALA A 52 -12.57 16.00 6.46
N SER A 53 -11.54 16.52 5.80
CA SER A 53 -10.40 15.71 5.40
C SER A 53 -9.48 15.36 6.57
N LEU A 54 -9.34 16.25 7.56
CA LEU A 54 -8.62 15.99 8.82
C LEU A 54 -9.15 14.74 9.53
N ALA A 55 -10.46 14.49 9.48
CA ALA A 55 -11.07 13.30 10.05
C ALA A 55 -10.90 12.04 9.16
N ILE A 56 -10.81 12.20 7.83
CA ILE A 56 -10.83 11.09 6.87
C ILE A 56 -9.44 10.50 6.61
N TYR A 57 -8.41 11.33 6.42
CA TYR A 57 -7.09 10.84 6.03
C TYR A 57 -6.47 9.84 7.05
N PRO A 58 -6.68 9.95 8.38
CA PRO A 58 -6.15 8.99 9.34
C PRO A 58 -6.74 7.59 9.14
N TYR A 59 -8.04 7.51 8.87
CA TYR A 59 -8.71 6.23 8.57
C TYR A 59 -8.14 5.59 7.29
N MET A 60 -7.95 6.38 6.23
CA MET A 60 -7.38 5.88 4.98
C MET A 60 -5.96 5.34 5.19
N ARG A 61 -5.15 6.02 6.00
CA ARG A 61 -3.81 5.56 6.38
C ARG A 61 -3.85 4.20 7.09
N ILE A 62 -4.72 4.03 8.08
CA ILE A 62 -4.86 2.77 8.83
C ILE A 62 -5.23 1.62 7.89
N ARG A 63 -6.19 1.84 6.99
CA ARG A 63 -6.63 0.81 6.03
C ARG A 63 -5.54 0.45 5.02
N TRP A 64 -4.83 1.47 4.53
CA TRP A 64 -3.67 1.29 3.66
C TRP A 64 -2.58 0.45 4.33
N GLU A 65 -2.15 0.81 5.55
CA GLU A 65 -1.09 0.11 6.28
C GLU A 65 -1.47 -1.35 6.60
N ALA A 66 -2.73 -1.59 6.96
CA ALA A 66 -3.24 -2.94 7.20
C ALA A 66 -3.20 -3.81 5.93
N LEU A 67 -3.57 -3.26 4.78
CA LEU A 67 -3.47 -3.96 3.49
C LEU A 67 -2.02 -4.18 3.07
N ASN A 68 -1.12 -3.23 3.32
CA ASN A 68 0.30 -3.39 3.07
C ASN A 68 0.86 -4.61 3.82
N ASN A 69 0.57 -4.71 5.11
CA ASN A 69 1.00 -5.81 5.96
C ASN A 69 0.46 -7.17 5.49
N ARG A 70 -0.79 -7.21 5.02
CA ARG A 70 -1.39 -8.41 4.43
C ARG A 70 -0.69 -8.82 3.13
N LEU A 71 -0.41 -7.87 2.25
CA LEU A 71 0.31 -8.11 0.99
C LEU A 71 1.75 -8.57 1.26
N ILE A 72 2.43 -7.98 2.25
CA ILE A 72 3.75 -8.42 2.69
C ILE A 72 3.73 -9.87 3.18
N SER A 73 2.76 -10.19 4.04
CA SER A 73 2.59 -11.56 4.56
C SER A 73 2.26 -12.56 3.45
N ALA A 74 1.43 -12.17 2.49
CA ALA A 74 1.10 -12.99 1.32
C ALA A 74 2.32 -13.23 0.42
N SER A 75 3.14 -12.19 0.20
CA SER A 75 4.38 -12.30 -0.57
C SER A 75 5.37 -13.25 0.10
N LYS A 76 5.57 -13.15 1.42
CA LYS A 76 6.44 -14.06 2.18
C LYS A 76 6.02 -15.53 2.09
N LYS A 77 4.72 -15.76 1.90
CA LYS A 77 4.12 -17.09 1.69
C LYS A 77 4.07 -17.50 0.20
N ASN A 78 4.70 -16.73 -0.69
CA ASN A 78 4.69 -16.93 -2.15
C ASN A 78 3.26 -17.03 -2.75
N LEU A 79 2.31 -16.30 -2.16
CA LEU A 79 0.91 -16.28 -2.59
C LEU A 79 0.64 -15.22 -3.66
N LEU A 80 1.56 -14.27 -3.83
CA LEU A 80 1.49 -13.24 -4.87
C LEU A 80 2.30 -13.64 -6.10
N THR A 81 1.81 -13.25 -7.26
CA THR A 81 2.57 -13.36 -8.51
C THR A 81 3.60 -12.24 -8.62
N GLU A 82 4.59 -12.39 -9.51
CA GLU A 82 5.57 -11.35 -9.78
C GLU A 82 4.92 -10.03 -10.23
N LYS A 83 3.88 -10.11 -11.09
CA LYS A 83 3.11 -8.95 -11.54
C LYS A 83 2.46 -8.23 -10.36
N GLN A 84 1.92 -8.97 -9.39
CA GLN A 84 1.30 -8.42 -8.18
C GLN A 84 2.33 -7.75 -7.27
N ILE A 85 3.48 -8.38 -7.05
CA ILE A 85 4.58 -7.81 -6.25
C ILE A 85 5.14 -6.54 -6.88
N LYS A 86 5.36 -6.53 -8.21
CA LYS A 86 5.76 -5.32 -8.95
C LYS A 86 4.76 -4.18 -8.78
N LYS A 87 3.46 -4.47 -8.75
CA LYS A 87 2.43 -3.45 -8.47
C LYS A 87 2.51 -2.91 -7.04
N VAL A 88 2.71 -3.77 -6.03
CA VAL A 88 2.89 -3.33 -4.63
C VAL A 88 4.09 -2.39 -4.52
N ASN A 89 5.25 -2.80 -5.03
CA ASN A 89 6.48 -2.02 -4.98
C ASN A 89 6.32 -0.67 -5.70
N LYS A 90 5.63 -0.65 -6.86
CA LYS A 90 5.35 0.60 -7.60
C LYS A 90 4.43 1.57 -6.84
N ILE A 91 3.51 1.06 -6.02
CA ILE A 91 2.64 1.91 -5.20
C ILE A 91 3.43 2.44 -4.00
N GLN A 92 4.22 1.60 -3.34
CA GLN A 92 5.08 2.01 -2.22
C GLN A 92 6.10 3.08 -2.61
N SER A 93 6.78 2.92 -3.75
CA SER A 93 7.76 3.93 -4.19
C SER A 93 7.13 5.30 -4.49
N LYS A 94 5.86 5.33 -4.93
CA LYS A 94 5.13 6.59 -5.12
C LYS A 94 4.76 7.25 -3.80
N THR A 95 4.41 6.48 -2.77
CA THR A 95 4.09 7.04 -1.46
C THR A 95 5.32 7.58 -0.76
N ASP A 96 6.48 6.96 -0.95
CA ASP A 96 7.73 7.38 -0.32
C ASP A 96 8.20 8.72 -0.89
N ASN A 97 8.12 8.87 -2.22
CA ASN A 97 8.42 10.14 -2.89
C ASN A 97 7.38 11.24 -2.63
N SER A 98 6.16 10.88 -2.22
CA SER A 98 5.09 11.87 -1.92
C SER A 98 5.09 12.32 -0.46
N ASN A 99 5.65 11.52 0.45
CA ASN A 99 5.80 11.85 1.88
C ASN A 99 7.17 12.50 2.21
N SER A 100 8.00 12.84 1.21
CA SER A 100 9.30 13.50 1.42
C SER A 100 9.26 15.04 1.30
N LEU A 101 8.07 15.63 1.44
CA LEU A 101 7.87 17.08 1.53
C LEU A 101 7.32 17.42 2.91
#